data_AF-A0ABC8ZTT3-F1
#
_entry.id   AF-A0ABC8ZTT3-F1
#
_cell.length_a   1.000
_cell.length_b   1.000
_cell.length_c   1.000
_cell.angle_alpha   90.00
_cell.angle_beta   90.00
_cell.angle_gamma   90.00
#
_symmetry.space_group_name_H-M   'P 1'
#
loop_
_entity.id
_entity.type
_entity.pdbx_description
1 polymer ?
#
loop_
_entity_poly.entity_id
_entity_poly.type
_entity_poly.pdbx_seq_one_letter_code
_entity_poly.pdbx_strand_id
1 'polypeptide(L)'
;MEAVGVAPAPVAAAVKKKLLDLKDPFPTAAAENGAKASPAGKWAMKKKLVGGDAGYVLEDVPHLTDYLPELPTFPNPLQDNPAYSVVKQYFVNPDDTVTQKIVVHKTSARGTHFRRAGPRQRVYFQSDEVNAAIVTCGGLCPGLNTVVRELVCGLYDMYGVTSVVGIEGGYKGFYSKNTIPLTPKSVNDIHKRGGTILGTSRGGHDTAKIVDCLQDRGINQVYIIGGDGTQKGASVIYEEVRRRGLKCSVVGVPKTIDNDIAVIDKSFGFDTAVEEAQRAINAAHVEAESAENGIGVVKLMGRNSGFIAMYATLASRDVGREGSLSSSRDGSRTMAIWSLWWPRVPGRISSRRA
;
A
#
# COMPACT_ATOMS: atom_id res chain seq x y z
N MET A 1 12.86 -7.99 -7.80
CA MET A 1 12.67 -8.48 -9.17
C MET A 1 13.79 -9.43 -9.47
N GLU A 2 13.56 -10.44 -10.27
CA GLU A 2 14.54 -11.49 -10.53
C GLU A 2 14.57 -11.73 -12.04
N ALA A 3 15.73 -11.52 -12.67
CA ALA A 3 15.95 -11.85 -14.07
C ALA A 3 16.20 -13.36 -14.15
N VAL A 4 15.32 -14.09 -14.83
CA VAL A 4 15.41 -15.55 -14.91
C VAL A 4 16.16 -15.92 -16.19
N GLY A 5 17.43 -15.49 -16.27
CA GLY A 5 18.41 -15.90 -17.29
C GLY A 5 18.03 -15.69 -18.77
N VAL A 6 19.01 -15.97 -19.64
CA VAL A 6 18.84 -16.03 -21.10
C VAL A 6 19.09 -17.47 -21.53
N ALA A 7 18.23 -18.02 -22.38
CA ALA A 7 18.39 -19.38 -22.89
C ALA A 7 18.37 -19.39 -24.44
N PRO A 8 19.20 -20.22 -25.10
CA PRO A 8 19.18 -20.35 -26.56
C PRO A 8 17.89 -21.05 -27.05
N ALA A 9 17.47 -20.75 -28.29
CA ALA A 9 16.19 -21.13 -28.89
C ALA A 9 15.72 -22.61 -28.71
N PRO A 10 16.57 -23.65 -28.77
CA PRO A 10 16.12 -25.03 -28.57
C PRO A 10 15.70 -25.31 -27.12
N VAL A 11 16.15 -24.48 -26.18
CA VAL A 11 15.77 -24.54 -24.76
C VAL A 11 14.46 -23.78 -24.53
N ALA A 12 14.03 -22.87 -25.41
CA ALA A 12 12.78 -22.13 -25.28
C ALA A 12 11.54 -23.01 -25.46
N ALA A 13 11.58 -24.03 -26.33
CA ALA A 13 10.52 -25.03 -26.44
C ALA A 13 10.45 -25.90 -25.17
N ALA A 14 11.61 -26.22 -24.58
CA ALA A 14 11.71 -26.95 -23.32
C ALA A 14 11.31 -26.08 -22.11
N VAL A 15 11.58 -24.78 -22.11
CA VAL A 15 11.18 -23.82 -21.07
C VAL A 15 9.69 -23.51 -21.18
N LYS A 16 9.14 -23.33 -22.38
CA LYS A 16 7.70 -23.21 -22.62
C LYS A 16 6.96 -24.48 -22.19
N LYS A 17 7.50 -25.66 -22.50
CA LYS A 17 6.97 -26.96 -22.05
C LYS A 17 7.10 -27.13 -20.53
N LYS A 18 8.26 -26.78 -19.93
CA LYS A 18 8.51 -26.87 -18.48
C LYS A 18 7.76 -25.81 -17.66
N LEU A 19 7.43 -24.63 -18.22
CA LEU A 19 6.55 -23.62 -17.63
C LEU A 19 5.06 -23.97 -17.79
N LEU A 20 4.68 -24.67 -18.87
CA LEU A 20 3.35 -25.27 -19.03
C LEU A 20 3.17 -26.51 -18.12
N ASP A 21 4.24 -27.28 -17.89
CA ASP A 21 4.29 -28.44 -16.99
C ASP A 21 4.50 -28.04 -15.50
N LEU A 22 4.91 -26.79 -15.23
CA LEU A 22 4.86 -26.14 -13.91
C LEU A 22 3.42 -25.85 -13.43
N LYS A 23 2.42 -26.32 -14.19
CA LYS A 23 1.01 -26.40 -13.78
C LYS A 23 0.72 -27.58 -12.85
N ASP A 24 1.63 -28.52 -12.65
CA ASP A 24 1.45 -29.54 -11.61
C ASP A 24 1.83 -28.99 -10.23
N PRO A 25 0.99 -29.24 -9.20
CA PRO A 25 1.09 -28.59 -7.92
C PRO A 25 2.43 -28.93 -7.26
N PHE A 26 3.19 -27.91 -6.89
CA PHE A 26 4.25 -28.07 -5.89
C PHE A 26 3.66 -28.84 -4.69
N PRO A 27 4.39 -29.80 -4.10
CA PRO A 27 3.87 -30.63 -3.04
C PRO A 27 3.28 -29.73 -1.96
N THR A 28 1.97 -29.85 -1.78
CA THR A 28 1.27 -29.35 -0.60
C THR A 28 2.05 -29.87 0.59
N ALA A 29 2.82 -28.99 1.24
CA ALA A 29 3.24 -29.22 2.61
C ALA A 29 1.96 -29.65 3.34
N ALA A 30 1.98 -30.86 3.87
CA ALA A 30 0.85 -31.49 4.52
C ALA A 30 0.13 -30.44 5.34
N ALA A 31 -1.09 -30.11 4.90
CA ALA A 31 -2.03 -29.43 5.74
C ALA A 31 -2.24 -30.38 6.92
N GLU A 32 -1.59 -30.11 8.04
CA GLU A 32 -2.18 -30.43 9.32
C GLU A 32 -3.54 -29.74 9.32
N ASN A 33 -4.55 -30.51 8.92
CA ASN A 33 -5.95 -30.17 8.97
C ASN A 33 -6.34 -30.01 10.44
N GLY A 34 -5.99 -28.85 10.98
CA GLY A 34 -6.46 -28.32 12.26
C GLY A 34 -6.90 -26.85 12.15
N ALA A 35 -6.88 -26.26 10.96
CA ALA A 35 -7.41 -24.92 10.74
C ALA A 35 -8.92 -24.99 10.52
N LYS A 36 -9.68 -24.94 11.64
CA LYS A 36 -11.08 -24.55 11.63
C LYS A 36 -11.25 -23.36 10.68
N ALA A 37 -12.15 -23.47 9.71
CA ALA A 37 -12.60 -22.36 8.90
C ALA A 37 -12.96 -21.19 9.83
N SER A 38 -12.11 -20.16 9.85
CA SER A 38 -12.41 -18.92 10.53
C SER A 38 -13.61 -18.30 9.81
N PRO A 39 -14.72 -18.00 10.50
CA PRO A 39 -15.91 -17.49 9.85
C PRO A 39 -15.59 -16.12 9.26
N ALA A 40 -15.60 -16.04 7.93
CA ALA A 40 -15.44 -14.82 7.13
C ALA A 40 -16.60 -13.81 7.30
N GLY A 41 -17.24 -13.76 8.46
CA GLY A 41 -18.45 -12.98 8.73
C GLY A 41 -18.50 -12.28 10.09
N LYS A 42 -17.43 -12.27 10.90
CA LYS A 42 -17.48 -11.63 12.25
C LYS A 42 -16.70 -10.33 12.41
N TRP A 43 -15.82 -9.96 11.48
CA TRP A 43 -14.84 -8.88 11.70
C TRP A 43 -14.82 -7.81 10.60
N ALA A 44 -15.79 -7.81 9.68
CA ALA A 44 -15.92 -6.71 8.72
C ALA A 44 -16.52 -5.51 9.45
N MET A 45 -15.71 -4.45 9.61
CA MET A 45 -16.19 -3.15 10.08
C MET A 45 -17.39 -2.73 9.24
N LYS A 46 -18.53 -2.48 9.89
CA LYS A 46 -19.72 -2.00 9.20
C LYS A 46 -19.41 -0.64 8.58
N LYS A 47 -19.62 -0.51 7.27
CA LYS A 47 -19.53 0.78 6.58
C LYS A 47 -20.48 1.78 7.24
N LYS A 48 -19.97 2.98 7.53
CA LYS A 48 -20.78 4.10 8.02
C LYS A 48 -21.40 4.79 6.81
N LEU A 49 -22.65 4.43 6.50
CA LEU A 49 -23.37 5.00 5.37
C LEU A 49 -24.37 6.05 5.87
N VAL A 50 -24.26 7.26 5.34
CA VAL A 50 -25.20 8.36 5.61
C VAL A 50 -25.92 8.69 4.31
N GLY A 51 -27.24 8.50 4.29
CA GLY A 51 -28.09 8.85 3.14
C GLY A 51 -28.40 10.35 3.12
N GLY A 52 -28.58 10.88 1.91
CA GLY A 52 -29.06 12.24 1.67
C GLY A 52 -29.93 12.32 0.41
N ASP A 53 -30.37 13.54 0.10
CA ASP A 53 -31.27 13.79 -1.02
C ASP A 53 -30.69 13.35 -2.38
N ALA A 54 -31.57 13.07 -3.33
CA ALA A 54 -31.23 12.66 -4.71
C ALA A 54 -30.29 11.42 -4.78
N GLY A 55 -30.45 10.49 -3.83
CA GLY A 55 -29.67 9.24 -3.78
C GLY A 55 -28.19 9.46 -3.45
N TYR A 56 -27.89 10.53 -2.70
CA TYR A 56 -26.58 10.77 -2.11
C TYR A 56 -26.31 9.74 -1.00
N VAL A 57 -25.13 9.12 -1.03
CA VAL A 57 -24.66 8.21 0.01
C VAL A 57 -23.24 8.59 0.41
N LEU A 58 -23.05 9.08 1.63
CA LEU A 58 -21.72 9.28 2.19
C LEU A 58 -21.25 7.97 2.82
N GLU A 59 -20.21 7.37 2.24
CA GLU A 59 -19.42 6.32 2.87
C GLU A 59 -18.34 6.97 3.74
N ASP A 60 -18.66 7.10 5.02
CA ASP A 60 -17.85 7.81 6.00
C ASP A 60 -16.86 6.88 6.73
N VAL A 61 -15.84 7.48 7.33
CA VAL A 61 -14.84 6.79 8.16
C VAL A 61 -15.36 6.71 9.59
N PRO A 62 -15.22 5.56 10.29
CA PRO A 62 -15.51 5.50 11.72
C PRO A 62 -14.69 6.52 12.49
N HIS A 63 -15.34 7.17 13.45
CA HIS A 63 -14.79 8.30 14.16
C HIS A 63 -14.79 8.05 15.67
N LEU A 64 -13.85 8.65 16.41
CA LEU A 64 -13.76 8.52 17.88
C LEU A 64 -15.08 8.89 18.57
N THR A 65 -15.74 9.93 18.07
CA THR A 65 -17.04 10.40 18.60
C THR A 65 -18.19 9.43 18.39
N ASP A 66 -18.04 8.42 17.53
CA ASP A 66 -19.08 7.41 17.32
C ASP A 66 -19.29 6.53 18.57
N TYR A 67 -18.29 6.45 19.45
CA TYR A 67 -18.36 5.70 20.71
C TYR A 67 -17.90 6.49 21.95
N LEU A 68 -17.37 7.70 21.77
CA LEU A 68 -17.08 8.66 22.83
C LEU A 68 -17.73 10.02 22.48
N PRO A 69 -19.05 10.15 22.66
CA PRO A 69 -19.80 11.32 22.16
C PRO A 69 -19.45 12.63 22.87
N GLU A 70 -19.00 12.57 24.12
CA GLU A 70 -18.70 13.74 24.96
C GLU A 70 -17.23 14.18 24.85
N LEU A 71 -16.51 13.80 23.79
CA LEU A 71 -15.12 14.19 23.62
C LEU A 71 -14.97 15.71 23.46
N PRO A 72 -14.15 16.36 24.29
CA PRO A 72 -13.84 17.77 24.11
C PRO A 72 -13.09 17.97 22.80
N THR A 73 -13.23 19.17 22.24
CA THR A 73 -12.49 19.60 21.05
C THR A 73 -11.67 20.84 21.39
N PHE A 74 -10.52 20.98 20.74
CA PHE A 74 -9.57 22.05 20.97
C PHE A 74 -9.28 22.80 19.66
N PRO A 75 -8.90 24.09 19.69
CA PRO A 75 -8.39 24.77 18.51
C PRO A 75 -7.18 24.03 17.94
N ASN A 76 -7.11 23.89 16.62
CA ASN A 76 -5.97 23.25 15.97
C ASN A 76 -4.72 24.16 16.08
N PRO A 77 -3.57 23.66 16.59
CA PRO A 77 -2.32 24.42 16.69
C PRO A 77 -1.85 25.06 15.36
N LEU A 78 -2.26 24.49 14.23
CA LEU A 78 -1.97 25.04 12.90
C LEU A 78 -2.51 26.45 12.68
N GLN A 79 -3.52 26.88 13.44
CA GLN A 79 -4.08 28.24 13.32
C GLN A 79 -3.08 29.32 13.72
N ASP A 80 -2.17 29.00 14.65
CA ASP A 80 -1.22 29.93 15.23
C ASP A 80 0.23 29.65 14.78
N ASN A 81 0.45 28.55 14.05
CA ASN A 81 1.78 28.18 13.57
C ASN A 81 2.26 29.17 12.49
N PRO A 82 3.39 29.89 12.66
CA PRO A 82 3.84 30.91 11.72
C PRO A 82 4.02 30.39 10.30
N ALA A 83 4.53 29.16 10.14
CA ALA A 83 4.74 28.53 8.83
C ALA A 83 3.42 28.18 8.11
N TYR A 84 2.34 28.04 8.87
CA TYR A 84 1.00 27.69 8.39
C TYR A 84 -0.03 28.80 8.66
N SER A 85 0.38 29.98 9.11
CA SER A 85 -0.52 31.08 9.48
C SER A 85 -1.24 31.70 8.27
N VAL A 86 -0.64 31.57 7.08
CA VAL A 86 -1.25 31.92 5.78
C VAL A 86 -2.40 30.94 5.40
N VAL A 87 -2.55 29.84 6.15
CA VAL A 87 -3.37 28.66 5.80
C VAL A 87 -4.79 28.71 6.39
N LYS A 88 -5.23 29.84 6.99
CA LYS A 88 -6.64 29.99 7.45
C LYS A 88 -7.68 29.64 6.38
N GLN A 89 -7.31 29.69 5.09
CA GLN A 89 -8.16 29.36 3.94
C GLN A 89 -8.20 27.86 3.54
N TYR A 90 -7.44 26.95 4.18
CA TYR A 90 -7.33 25.54 3.74
C TYR A 90 -7.82 24.49 4.76
N PHE A 91 -8.45 24.91 5.87
CA PHE A 91 -9.14 23.94 6.72
C PHE A 91 -10.32 23.33 5.95
N VAL A 92 -10.42 22.01 6.01
CA VAL A 92 -11.47 21.27 5.31
C VAL A 92 -12.70 21.20 6.22
N ASN A 93 -13.87 21.50 5.69
CA ASN A 93 -15.12 21.45 6.45
C ASN A 93 -15.58 20.00 6.69
N PRO A 94 -16.36 19.74 7.76
CA PRO A 94 -16.94 18.43 8.00
C PRO A 94 -17.77 17.90 6.82
N ASP A 95 -18.44 18.80 6.10
CA ASP A 95 -19.34 18.46 4.99
C ASP A 95 -18.63 18.37 3.63
N ASP A 96 -17.33 18.63 3.58
CA ASP A 96 -16.55 18.51 2.35
C ASP A 96 -16.39 17.03 1.98
N THR A 97 -16.95 16.67 0.83
CA THR A 97 -16.92 15.30 0.32
C THR A 97 -16.38 15.23 -1.10
N VAL A 98 -15.84 14.06 -1.45
CA VAL A 98 -15.29 13.75 -2.79
C VAL A 98 -16.16 12.65 -3.40
N THR A 99 -16.66 12.89 -4.61
CA THR A 99 -17.49 11.92 -5.34
C THR A 99 -16.67 10.69 -5.74
N GLN A 100 -17.18 9.48 -5.51
CA GLN A 100 -16.57 8.26 -6.06
C GLN A 100 -16.63 8.25 -7.59
N LYS A 101 -17.75 8.69 -8.16
CA LYS A 101 -17.97 8.78 -9.60
C LYS A 101 -18.26 10.22 -10.00
N ILE A 102 -17.35 10.81 -10.76
CA ILE A 102 -17.46 12.21 -11.20
C ILE A 102 -18.47 12.34 -12.36
N VAL A 103 -18.56 11.31 -13.21
CA VAL A 103 -19.47 11.31 -14.37
C VAL A 103 -20.83 10.72 -13.99
N VAL A 104 -21.83 11.59 -13.83
CA VAL A 104 -23.22 11.24 -13.53
C VAL A 104 -24.17 11.88 -14.54
N HIS A 105 -25.29 11.22 -14.83
CA HIS A 105 -26.37 11.80 -15.64
C HIS A 105 -27.25 12.69 -14.78
N LYS A 106 -27.85 13.74 -15.37
CA LYS A 106 -28.73 14.67 -14.62
C LYS A 106 -29.89 13.98 -13.88
N THR A 107 -30.36 12.85 -14.40
CA THR A 107 -31.48 12.07 -13.86
C THR A 107 -31.03 10.91 -12.97
N SER A 108 -29.74 10.63 -12.86
CA SER A 108 -29.23 9.52 -12.04
C SER A 108 -28.98 9.97 -10.60
N ALA A 109 -29.08 9.01 -9.67
CA ALA A 109 -28.67 9.22 -8.28
C ALA A 109 -27.23 9.74 -8.20
N ARG A 110 -26.97 10.63 -7.23
CA ARG A 110 -25.62 11.18 -6.99
C ARG A 110 -24.60 10.10 -6.61
N GLY A 111 -25.07 9.02 -5.98
CA GLY A 111 -24.25 7.86 -5.67
C GLY A 111 -23.35 8.07 -4.46
N THR A 112 -22.26 7.32 -4.40
CA THR A 112 -21.36 7.28 -3.26
C THR A 112 -20.37 8.44 -3.24
N HIS A 113 -20.22 9.07 -2.07
CA HIS A 113 -19.24 10.09 -1.77
C HIS A 113 -18.38 9.64 -0.59
N PHE A 114 -17.14 10.13 -0.54
CA PHE A 114 -16.19 9.89 0.57
C PHE A 114 -15.90 11.20 1.29
N ARG A 115 -15.61 11.13 2.59
CA ARG A 115 -15.19 12.31 3.35
C ARG A 115 -13.81 12.80 2.88
N ARG A 116 -13.68 14.10 2.59
CA ARG A 116 -12.39 14.69 2.18
C ARG A 116 -11.43 14.73 3.38
N ALA A 117 -10.23 14.19 3.21
CA ALA A 117 -9.16 14.30 4.20
C ALA A 117 -8.52 15.70 4.19
N GLY A 118 -8.03 16.15 5.35
CA GLY A 118 -7.31 17.41 5.50
C GLY A 118 -7.37 17.96 6.93
N PRO A 119 -6.62 19.04 7.22
CA PRO A 119 -6.62 19.64 8.54
C PRO A 119 -8.02 20.19 8.88
N ARG A 120 -8.41 20.04 10.15
CA ARG A 120 -9.67 20.56 10.69
C ARG A 120 -9.41 21.75 11.60
N GLN A 121 -10.34 22.68 11.69
CA GLN A 121 -10.20 23.83 12.60
C GLN A 121 -10.11 23.38 14.06
N ARG A 122 -10.76 22.25 14.41
CA ARG A 122 -10.76 21.68 15.75
C ARG A 122 -10.20 20.27 15.75
N VAL A 123 -9.46 19.93 16.81
CA VAL A 123 -8.85 18.61 17.04
C VAL A 123 -9.36 18.01 18.35
N TYR A 124 -9.28 16.67 18.47
CA TYR A 124 -9.73 15.94 19.68
C TYR A 124 -8.62 15.65 20.68
N PHE A 125 -7.38 15.92 20.28
CA PHE A 125 -6.21 15.73 21.12
C PHE A 125 -5.45 17.04 21.27
N GLN A 126 -5.08 17.39 22.50
CA GLN A 126 -4.08 18.43 22.77
C GLN A 126 -2.67 17.89 22.52
N SER A 127 -1.75 18.77 22.13
CA SER A 127 -0.38 18.39 21.74
C SER A 127 0.40 17.64 22.82
N ASP A 128 0.22 18.05 24.07
CA ASP A 128 0.88 17.54 25.27
C ASP A 128 0.30 16.21 25.77
N GLU A 129 -0.98 15.92 25.49
CA GLU A 129 -1.57 14.62 25.84
C GLU A 129 -1.24 13.53 24.81
N VAL A 130 -0.83 13.88 23.59
CA VAL A 130 -0.58 12.86 22.54
C VAL A 130 0.65 12.02 22.88
N ASN A 131 0.42 10.71 22.92
CA ASN A 131 1.47 9.70 22.87
C ASN A 131 1.22 8.81 21.65
N ALA A 132 2.02 9.04 20.60
CA ALA A 132 1.85 8.42 19.31
C ALA A 132 2.77 7.21 19.12
N ALA A 133 2.25 6.11 18.60
CA ALA A 133 3.02 4.94 18.20
C ALA A 133 2.97 4.74 16.68
N ILE A 134 4.10 4.46 16.06
CA ILE A 134 4.21 4.16 14.62
C ILE A 134 4.71 2.73 14.46
N VAL A 135 4.05 1.96 13.60
CA VAL A 135 4.45 0.58 13.30
C VAL A 135 4.40 0.31 11.80
N THR A 136 5.42 -0.39 11.28
CA THR A 136 5.45 -0.86 9.89
C THR A 136 5.36 -2.38 9.83
N CYS A 137 4.44 -2.88 8.99
CA CYS A 137 4.08 -4.30 8.92
C CYS A 137 4.08 -4.82 7.48
N GLY A 138 4.35 -6.11 7.33
CA GLY A 138 4.30 -6.83 6.06
C GLY A 138 5.59 -6.70 5.22
N GLY A 139 5.44 -6.80 3.90
CA GLY A 139 6.58 -6.69 2.98
C GLY A 139 7.07 -5.25 2.81
N LEU A 140 8.37 -5.09 2.52
CA LEU A 140 8.97 -3.79 2.25
C LEU A 140 8.42 -3.15 0.98
N CYS A 141 8.45 -1.83 0.96
CA CYS A 141 8.00 -0.97 -0.13
C CYS A 141 8.87 0.30 -0.11
N PRO A 142 9.24 0.86 -1.27
CA PRO A 142 9.83 2.20 -1.32
C PRO A 142 8.93 3.22 -0.60
N GLY A 143 9.55 4.17 0.12
CA GLY A 143 8.83 5.24 0.80
C GLY A 143 8.39 4.95 2.25
N LEU A 144 8.61 3.74 2.78
CA LEU A 144 8.27 3.43 4.18
C LEU A 144 8.93 4.39 5.19
N ASN A 145 10.24 4.60 5.06
CA ASN A 145 10.97 5.56 5.89
C ASN A 145 10.48 7.01 5.68
N THR A 146 10.06 7.37 4.47
CA THR A 146 9.47 8.68 4.19
C THR A 146 8.18 8.86 4.98
N VAL A 147 7.26 7.88 4.96
CA VAL A 147 6.02 7.94 5.75
C VAL A 147 6.33 8.07 7.25
N VAL A 148 7.27 7.30 7.78
CA VAL A 148 7.67 7.39 9.19
C VAL A 148 8.22 8.79 9.51
N ARG A 149 9.09 9.34 8.66
CA ARG A 149 9.65 10.68 8.83
C ARG A 149 8.56 11.76 8.79
N GLU A 150 7.70 11.76 7.78
CA GLU A 150 6.67 12.79 7.63
C GLU A 150 5.63 12.74 8.75
N LEU A 151 5.32 11.55 9.29
CA LEU A 151 4.49 11.43 10.50
C LEU A 151 5.17 12.07 11.71
N VAL A 152 6.45 11.77 11.96
CA VAL A 152 7.19 12.31 13.10
C VAL A 152 7.37 13.82 12.98
N CYS A 153 7.83 14.32 11.83
CA CYS A 153 7.99 15.74 11.58
C CYS A 153 6.64 16.48 11.60
N GLY A 154 5.58 15.93 10.99
CA GLY A 154 4.25 16.52 11.03
C GLY A 154 3.71 16.62 12.46
N LEU A 155 3.77 15.54 13.24
CA LEU A 155 3.36 15.55 14.64
C LEU A 155 4.13 16.58 15.46
N TYR A 156 5.45 16.66 15.28
CA TYR A 156 6.31 17.58 16.03
C TYR A 156 6.19 19.04 15.57
N ASP A 157 6.45 19.33 14.30
CA ASP A 157 6.57 20.70 13.78
C ASP A 157 5.20 21.37 13.57
N MET A 158 4.16 20.60 13.22
CA MET A 158 2.83 21.15 12.94
C MET A 158 1.92 21.11 14.16
N TYR A 159 1.99 20.04 14.95
CA TYR A 159 1.07 19.80 16.07
C TYR A 159 1.74 19.88 17.44
N GLY A 160 3.05 20.13 17.54
CA GLY A 160 3.73 20.29 18.84
C GLY A 160 3.82 19.01 19.68
N VAL A 161 3.61 17.84 19.07
CA VAL A 161 3.64 16.55 19.75
C VAL A 161 5.09 16.11 19.95
N THR A 162 5.47 15.84 21.20
CA THR A 162 6.85 15.47 21.56
C THR A 162 7.01 13.98 21.88
N SER A 163 5.92 13.28 22.22
CA SER A 163 5.94 11.84 22.53
C SER A 163 5.55 11.00 21.32
N VAL A 164 6.55 10.59 20.55
CA VAL A 164 6.37 9.67 19.42
C VAL A 164 7.32 8.48 19.57
N VAL A 165 6.78 7.26 19.48
CA VAL A 165 7.52 6.01 19.60
C VAL A 165 7.33 5.12 18.38
N GLY A 166 8.38 4.40 18.00
CA GLY A 166 8.38 3.37 16.99
C GLY A 166 8.26 1.98 17.62
N ILE A 167 7.35 1.17 17.09
CA ILE A 167 7.20 -0.24 17.46
C ILE A 167 8.01 -1.09 16.49
N GLU A 168 8.97 -1.85 17.02
CA GLU A 168 9.90 -2.62 16.20
C GLU A 168 9.33 -3.95 15.72
N GLY A 169 9.62 -4.34 14.47
CA GLY A 169 9.32 -5.69 13.99
C GLY A 169 7.83 -5.97 13.78
N GLY A 170 7.05 -4.95 13.40
CA GLY A 170 5.62 -5.09 13.08
C GLY A 170 4.76 -5.42 14.31
N TYR A 171 3.67 -6.18 14.13
CA TYR A 171 2.74 -6.45 15.24
C TYR A 171 3.35 -7.20 16.44
N LYS A 172 4.38 -8.01 16.20
CA LYS A 172 5.09 -8.70 17.28
C LYS A 172 5.79 -7.75 18.25
N GLY A 173 6.14 -6.55 17.79
CA GLY A 173 6.76 -5.52 18.62
C GLY A 173 5.88 -4.99 19.74
N PHE A 174 4.56 -5.13 19.64
CA PHE A 174 3.67 -4.76 20.73
C PHE A 174 3.81 -5.68 21.95
N TYR A 175 4.39 -6.87 21.80
CA TYR A 175 4.55 -7.83 22.90
C TYR A 175 5.78 -7.56 23.74
N SER A 176 6.77 -6.85 23.19
CA SER A 176 7.96 -6.44 23.90
C SER A 176 7.73 -5.08 24.57
N LYS A 177 8.48 -4.81 25.64
CA LYS A 177 8.52 -3.48 26.28
C LYS A 177 9.40 -2.48 25.55
N ASN A 178 10.23 -2.94 24.60
CA ASN A 178 11.18 -2.09 23.89
C ASN A 178 10.48 -1.30 22.77
N THR A 179 10.72 0.00 22.75
CA THR A 179 10.26 0.93 21.71
C THR A 179 11.36 1.90 21.38
N ILE A 180 11.41 2.35 20.13
CA ILE A 180 12.39 3.34 19.69
C ILE A 180 11.78 4.74 19.85
N PRO A 181 12.39 5.65 20.62
CA PRO A 181 11.95 7.05 20.64
C PRO A 181 12.20 7.69 19.26
N LEU A 182 11.16 8.30 18.68
CA LEU A 182 11.22 8.96 17.38
C LEU A 182 11.14 10.47 17.56
N THR A 183 12.23 11.15 17.24
CA THR A 183 12.34 12.62 17.19
C THR A 183 12.69 13.08 15.77
N PRO A 184 12.42 14.34 15.39
CA PRO A 184 12.84 14.90 14.09
C PRO A 184 14.32 14.65 13.78
N LYS A 185 15.18 14.71 14.81
CA LYS A 185 16.61 14.40 14.69
C LYS A 185 16.86 12.92 14.37
N SER A 186 16.16 12.00 15.05
CA SER A 186 16.33 10.55 14.82
C SER A 186 15.83 10.09 13.45
N VAL A 187 14.81 10.76 12.89
CA VAL A 187 14.27 10.48 11.56
C VAL A 187 14.91 11.34 10.47
N ASN A 188 15.96 12.08 10.79
CA ASN A 188 16.66 12.87 9.79
C ASN A 188 17.28 11.93 8.74
N ASP A 189 17.18 12.31 7.47
CA ASP A 189 17.72 11.56 6.32
C ASP A 189 17.23 10.11 6.11
N ILE A 190 16.35 9.56 6.94
CA ILE A 190 15.88 8.17 6.75
C ILE A 190 15.11 7.99 5.44
N HIS A 191 14.47 9.05 4.94
CA HIS A 191 13.76 9.09 3.65
C HIS A 191 14.67 8.78 2.44
N LYS A 192 16.00 8.97 2.58
CA LYS A 192 17.00 8.63 1.55
C LYS A 192 17.35 7.14 1.53
N ARG A 193 16.93 6.38 2.53
CA ARG A 193 17.26 4.96 2.71
C ARG A 193 16.06 4.07 2.40
N GLY A 194 16.32 2.98 1.67
CA GLY A 194 15.32 1.92 1.47
C GLY A 194 14.98 1.18 2.77
N GLY A 195 13.88 0.43 2.73
CA GLY A 195 13.41 -0.34 3.88
C GLY A 195 12.67 0.49 4.94
N THR A 196 12.76 0.07 6.20
CA THR A 196 12.15 0.73 7.36
C THR A 196 13.10 0.66 8.55
N ILE A 197 13.33 1.79 9.24
CA ILE A 197 14.15 1.84 10.46
C ILE A 197 13.54 1.05 11.62
N LEU A 198 12.24 0.81 11.60
CA LEU A 198 11.52 0.06 12.64
C LEU A 198 11.61 -1.45 12.44
N GLY A 199 12.21 -1.93 11.35
CA GLY A 199 12.02 -3.30 10.90
C GLY A 199 10.56 -3.59 10.54
N THR A 200 10.28 -4.80 10.07
CA THR A 200 8.90 -5.22 9.74
C THR A 200 8.79 -6.73 9.92
N SER A 201 7.58 -7.22 10.17
CA SER A 201 7.30 -8.66 10.16
C SER A 201 5.97 -8.98 9.48
N ARG A 202 5.81 -10.25 9.11
CA ARG A 202 4.53 -10.80 8.63
C ARG A 202 3.87 -11.57 9.77
N GLY A 203 2.55 -11.42 9.90
CA GLY A 203 1.75 -12.13 10.90
C GLY A 203 2.04 -11.67 12.33
N GLY A 204 1.77 -12.55 13.30
CA GLY A 204 1.96 -12.25 14.71
C GLY A 204 1.04 -11.15 15.22
N HIS A 205 -0.22 -11.17 14.80
CA HIS A 205 -1.27 -10.28 15.30
C HIS A 205 -2.02 -10.95 16.46
N ASP A 206 -2.08 -10.27 17.60
CA ASP A 206 -2.80 -10.67 18.81
C ASP A 206 -3.46 -9.41 19.36
N THR A 207 -4.77 -9.27 19.12
CA THR A 207 -5.51 -8.04 19.38
C THR A 207 -5.47 -7.66 20.84
N ALA A 208 -5.64 -8.63 21.75
CA ALA A 208 -5.65 -8.38 23.19
C ALA A 208 -4.31 -7.78 23.62
N LYS A 209 -3.20 -8.45 23.28
CA LYS A 209 -1.86 -7.96 23.66
C LYS A 209 -1.50 -6.61 23.04
N ILE A 210 -1.93 -6.36 21.81
CA ILE A 210 -1.70 -5.07 21.16
C ILE A 210 -2.45 -3.97 21.92
N VAL A 211 -3.75 -4.16 22.20
CA VAL A 211 -4.56 -3.15 22.88
C VAL A 211 -4.14 -2.99 24.35
N ASP A 212 -3.76 -4.07 25.03
CA ASP A 212 -3.16 -4.02 26.38
C ASP A 212 -1.88 -3.17 26.35
N CYS A 213 -1.01 -3.38 25.37
CA CYS A 213 0.21 -2.58 25.21
C CYS A 213 -0.08 -1.09 24.92
N LEU A 214 -1.10 -0.78 24.10
CA LEU A 214 -1.54 0.59 23.86
C LEU A 214 -2.03 1.24 25.16
N GLN A 215 -2.81 0.52 25.95
CA GLN A 215 -3.37 0.99 27.22
C GLN A 215 -2.28 1.18 28.28
N ASP A 216 -1.42 0.17 28.49
CA ASP A 216 -0.35 0.17 29.50
C ASP A 216 0.67 1.29 29.28
N ARG A 217 0.92 1.64 28.02
CA ARG A 217 1.85 2.73 27.64
C ARG A 217 1.16 4.08 27.50
N GLY A 218 -0.16 4.15 27.66
CA GLY A 218 -0.94 5.36 27.44
C GLY A 218 -0.86 5.89 25.99
N ILE A 219 -0.68 4.99 25.01
CA ILE A 219 -0.67 5.36 23.59
C ILE A 219 -2.10 5.69 23.16
N ASN A 220 -2.33 6.93 22.76
CA ASN A 220 -3.64 7.42 22.33
C ASN A 220 -3.72 7.68 20.81
N GLN A 221 -2.63 7.48 20.09
CA GLN A 221 -2.63 7.45 18.62
C GLN A 221 -1.71 6.34 18.14
N VAL A 222 -2.21 5.46 17.26
CA VAL A 222 -1.40 4.40 16.65
C VAL A 222 -1.51 4.47 15.12
N TYR A 223 -0.37 4.62 14.48
CA TYR A 223 -0.20 4.70 13.03
C TYR A 223 0.31 3.36 12.50
N ILE A 224 -0.55 2.63 11.81
CA ILE A 224 -0.30 1.28 11.33
C ILE A 224 -0.08 1.30 9.82
N ILE A 225 1.18 1.14 9.42
CA ILE A 225 1.61 1.21 8.02
C ILE A 225 1.75 -0.21 7.47
N GLY A 226 0.95 -0.59 6.46
CA GLY A 226 0.99 -1.95 5.93
C GLY A 226 -0.06 -2.24 4.86
N GLY A 227 0.04 -3.43 4.24
CA GLY A 227 -0.90 -3.88 3.21
C GLY A 227 -2.19 -4.47 3.80
N ASP A 228 -2.99 -5.15 2.98
CA ASP A 228 -4.34 -5.64 3.34
C ASP A 228 -4.41 -6.44 4.64
N GLY A 229 -3.50 -7.40 4.83
CA GLY A 229 -3.47 -8.21 6.05
C GLY A 229 -3.22 -7.36 7.30
N THR A 230 -2.40 -6.31 7.17
CA THR A 230 -2.19 -5.33 8.23
C THR A 230 -3.43 -4.50 8.46
N GLN A 231 -4.08 -3.99 7.41
CA GLN A 231 -5.27 -3.14 7.56
C GLN A 231 -6.47 -3.91 8.14
N LYS A 232 -6.60 -5.21 7.82
CA LYS A 232 -7.55 -6.11 8.50
C LYS A 232 -7.25 -6.20 10.00
N GLY A 233 -5.97 -6.32 10.37
CA GLY A 233 -5.55 -6.27 11.77
C GLY A 233 -5.86 -4.93 12.44
N ALA A 234 -5.63 -3.80 11.75
CA ALA A 234 -5.96 -2.47 12.25
C ALA A 234 -7.45 -2.31 12.53
N SER A 235 -8.31 -2.84 11.65
CA SER A 235 -9.77 -2.86 11.87
C SER A 235 -10.15 -3.64 13.13
N VAL A 236 -9.52 -4.78 13.38
CA VAL A 236 -9.79 -5.59 14.58
C VAL A 236 -9.29 -4.90 15.85
N ILE A 237 -8.15 -4.20 15.79
CA ILE A 237 -7.64 -3.37 16.89
C ILE A 237 -8.61 -2.22 17.19
N TYR A 238 -9.10 -1.53 16.16
CA TYR A 238 -10.09 -0.46 16.32
C TYR A 238 -11.36 -0.96 17.02
N GLU A 239 -11.88 -2.11 16.63
CA GLU A 239 -13.08 -2.69 17.26
C GLU A 239 -12.87 -3.00 18.74
N GLU A 240 -11.69 -3.51 19.11
CA GLU A 240 -11.35 -3.79 20.51
C GLU A 240 -11.11 -2.50 21.32
N VAL A 241 -10.44 -1.51 20.74
CA VAL A 241 -10.28 -0.15 21.31
C VAL A 241 -11.65 0.48 21.59
N ARG A 242 -12.57 0.38 20.63
CA ARG A 242 -13.96 0.82 20.76
C ARG A 242 -14.70 0.06 21.85
N ARG A 243 -14.60 -1.27 21.88
CA ARG A 243 -15.25 -2.13 22.88
C ARG A 243 -14.81 -1.78 24.30
N ARG A 244 -13.54 -1.40 24.48
CA ARG A 244 -12.97 -0.96 25.76
C ARG A 244 -13.20 0.51 26.08
N GLY A 245 -13.77 1.30 25.17
CA GLY A 245 -14.02 2.73 25.36
C GLY A 245 -12.74 3.56 25.48
N LEU A 246 -11.64 3.13 24.86
CA LEU A 246 -10.36 3.83 24.97
C LEU A 246 -10.34 5.08 24.06
N LYS A 247 -9.85 6.21 24.59
CA LYS A 247 -9.53 7.42 23.82
C LYS A 247 -8.24 7.20 23.01
N CYS A 248 -8.27 6.28 22.06
CA CYS A 248 -7.14 5.91 21.21
C CYS A 248 -7.55 5.90 19.73
N SER A 249 -6.85 6.68 18.91
CA SER A 249 -7.07 6.73 17.46
C SER A 249 -6.25 5.67 16.74
N VAL A 250 -6.89 4.81 15.95
CA VAL A 250 -6.22 3.79 15.13
C VAL A 250 -6.20 4.26 13.68
N VAL A 251 -5.03 4.66 13.19
CA VAL A 251 -4.85 5.23 11.85
C VAL A 251 -4.13 4.22 10.96
N GLY A 252 -4.81 3.77 9.90
CA GLY A 252 -4.23 2.88 8.89
C GLY A 252 -3.60 3.67 7.74
N VAL A 253 -2.32 3.39 7.43
CA VAL A 253 -1.65 3.90 6.22
C VAL A 253 -1.45 2.74 5.23
N PRO A 254 -2.26 2.65 4.17
CA PRO A 254 -2.27 1.48 3.31
C PRO A 254 -1.02 1.45 2.42
N LYS A 255 -0.28 0.33 2.46
CA LYS A 255 0.99 0.12 1.78
C LYS A 255 0.91 -1.07 0.82
N THR A 256 0.85 -0.78 -0.46
CA THR A 256 0.95 -1.75 -1.55
C THR A 256 1.82 -1.18 -2.67
N ILE A 257 2.70 -1.99 -3.24
CA ILE A 257 3.36 -1.62 -4.51
C ILE A 257 2.52 -2.06 -5.70
N ASP A 258 1.53 -2.92 -5.51
CA ASP A 258 0.74 -3.50 -6.60
C ASP A 258 -0.35 -2.53 -7.08
N ASN A 259 -0.52 -1.38 -6.40
CA ASN A 259 -1.54 -0.35 -6.66
C ASN A 259 -2.97 -0.91 -6.79
N ASP A 260 -3.32 -1.84 -5.91
CA ASP A 260 -4.54 -2.64 -5.93
C ASP A 260 -5.60 -2.17 -4.92
N ILE A 261 -5.52 -0.92 -4.46
CA ILE A 261 -6.49 -0.33 -3.54
C ILE A 261 -7.59 0.36 -4.35
N ALA A 262 -8.80 -0.19 -4.32
CA ALA A 262 -9.92 0.22 -5.18
C ALA A 262 -10.37 1.68 -5.08
N VAL A 263 -10.00 2.39 -4.01
CA VAL A 263 -10.45 3.76 -3.73
C VAL A 263 -9.39 4.83 -3.98
N ILE A 264 -8.16 4.44 -4.38
CA ILE A 264 -7.09 5.39 -4.70
C ILE A 264 -6.54 5.08 -6.10
N ASP A 265 -6.13 6.12 -6.81
CA ASP A 265 -5.52 5.96 -8.13
C ASP A 265 -4.07 5.48 -8.04
N LYS A 266 -3.36 5.85 -6.97
CA LYS A 266 -1.94 5.55 -6.79
C LYS A 266 -1.56 5.36 -5.32
N SER A 267 -0.95 4.22 -5.01
CA SER A 267 -0.29 3.96 -3.73
C SER A 267 1.17 4.42 -3.74
N PHE A 268 1.70 4.79 -2.57
CA PHE A 268 3.10 5.16 -2.46
C PHE A 268 4.02 3.96 -2.76
N GLY A 269 5.16 4.24 -3.40
CA GLY A 269 6.12 3.23 -3.83
C GLY A 269 5.76 2.51 -5.14
N PHE A 270 4.57 2.73 -5.72
CA PHE A 270 4.19 2.18 -7.02
C PHE A 270 5.10 2.71 -8.15
N ASP A 271 5.25 4.03 -8.28
CA ASP A 271 6.05 4.63 -9.36
C ASP A 271 7.51 4.19 -9.29
N THR A 272 8.11 4.18 -8.10
CA THR A 272 9.46 3.66 -7.90
C THR A 272 9.55 2.17 -8.29
N ALA A 273 8.52 1.37 -8.00
CA ALA A 273 8.49 -0.02 -8.44
C ALA A 273 8.37 -0.16 -9.96
N VAL A 274 7.68 0.76 -10.65
CA VAL A 274 7.64 0.81 -12.12
C VAL A 274 9.01 1.18 -12.69
N GLU A 275 9.68 2.19 -12.13
CA GLU A 275 11.02 2.60 -12.58
C GLU A 275 12.05 1.46 -12.45
N GLU A 276 12.05 0.75 -11.33
CA GLU A 276 12.94 -0.41 -11.16
C GLU A 276 12.56 -1.57 -12.11
N ALA A 277 11.27 -1.74 -12.40
CA ALA A 277 10.80 -2.73 -13.37
C ALA A 277 11.31 -2.42 -14.78
N GLN A 278 11.30 -1.16 -15.19
CA GLN A 278 11.82 -0.73 -16.48
C GLN A 278 13.33 -1.00 -16.60
N ARG A 279 14.11 -0.73 -15.55
CA ARG A 279 15.55 -1.05 -15.55
C ARG A 279 15.79 -2.54 -15.77
N ALA A 280 15.01 -3.40 -15.11
CA ALA A 280 15.09 -4.85 -15.29
C ALA A 280 14.70 -5.30 -16.70
N ILE A 281 13.66 -4.69 -17.29
CA ILE A 281 13.23 -4.96 -18.67
C ILE A 281 14.32 -4.56 -19.66
N ASN A 282 14.87 -3.35 -19.53
CA ASN A 282 15.90 -2.85 -20.44
C ASN A 282 17.17 -3.71 -20.39
N ALA A 283 17.58 -4.16 -19.21
CA ALA A 283 18.70 -5.09 -19.07
C ALA A 283 18.43 -6.42 -19.79
N ALA A 284 17.24 -7.01 -19.60
CA ALA A 284 16.87 -8.25 -20.28
C ALA A 284 16.73 -8.09 -21.80
N HIS A 285 16.35 -6.90 -22.27
CA HIS A 285 16.25 -6.59 -23.70
C HIS A 285 17.64 -6.58 -24.37
N VAL A 286 18.61 -5.87 -23.79
CA VAL A 286 20.00 -5.83 -24.29
C VAL A 286 20.61 -7.23 -24.36
N GLU A 287 20.36 -8.06 -23.34
CA GLU A 287 20.80 -9.44 -23.30
C GLU A 287 20.14 -10.31 -24.39
N ALA A 288 18.84 -10.12 -24.62
CA ALA A 288 18.11 -10.87 -25.65
C ALA A 288 18.55 -10.50 -27.08
N GLU A 289 18.85 -9.22 -27.34
CA GLU A 289 19.36 -8.76 -28.65
C GLU A 289 20.78 -9.24 -28.95
N SER A 290 21.58 -9.46 -27.90
CA SER A 290 22.98 -9.89 -28.03
C SER A 290 23.13 -11.38 -28.39
N ALA A 291 22.05 -12.16 -28.36
CA ALA A 291 22.05 -13.58 -28.68
C ALA A 291 21.16 -13.91 -29.89
N GLU A 292 21.65 -14.75 -30.79
CA GLU A 292 20.83 -15.26 -31.89
C GLU A 292 19.62 -16.05 -31.34
N ASN A 293 18.41 -15.61 -31.66
CA ASN A 293 17.15 -16.13 -31.10
C ASN A 293 17.08 -16.03 -29.55
N GLY A 294 17.66 -14.99 -28.96
CA GLY A 294 17.62 -14.73 -27.52
C GLY A 294 16.22 -14.43 -26.99
N ILE A 295 15.91 -14.95 -25.80
CA ILE A 295 14.68 -14.65 -25.06
C ILE A 295 15.03 -14.18 -23.66
N GLY A 296 14.61 -12.97 -23.31
CA GLY A 296 14.72 -12.41 -21.96
C GLY A 296 13.42 -12.57 -21.17
N VAL A 297 13.46 -13.23 -20.02
CA VAL A 297 12.27 -13.40 -19.16
C VAL A 297 12.44 -12.59 -17.87
N VAL A 298 11.52 -11.66 -17.63
CA VAL A 298 11.55 -10.77 -16.46
C VAL A 298 10.33 -11.02 -15.58
N LYS A 299 10.60 -11.41 -14.33
CA LYS A 299 9.56 -11.57 -13.30
C LYS A 299 9.40 -10.26 -12.52
N LEU A 300 8.21 -9.69 -12.64
CA LEU A 300 7.82 -8.44 -11.95
C LEU A 300 6.95 -8.72 -10.73
N MET A 301 6.74 -7.67 -9.93
CA MET A 301 5.81 -7.69 -8.80
C MET A 301 4.36 -7.57 -9.32
N GLY A 302 3.36 -7.86 -8.48
CA GLY A 302 1.96 -7.99 -8.89
C GLY A 302 1.37 -9.31 -8.44
N ARG A 303 0.92 -9.37 -7.17
CA ARG A 303 0.33 -10.57 -6.57
C ARG A 303 -1.08 -10.82 -7.09
N ASN A 304 -1.91 -9.78 -7.07
CA ASN A 304 -3.32 -9.85 -7.44
C ASN A 304 -3.66 -8.93 -8.63
N SER A 305 -2.72 -8.10 -9.07
CA SER A 305 -2.89 -7.14 -10.16
C SER A 305 -1.64 -7.10 -11.05
N GLY A 306 -1.84 -6.73 -12.31
CA GLY A 306 -0.79 -6.59 -13.30
C GLY A 306 -0.33 -5.14 -13.55
N PHE A 307 -0.64 -4.20 -12.66
CA PHE A 307 -0.39 -2.77 -12.93
C PHE A 307 1.09 -2.45 -13.15
N ILE A 308 2.00 -2.97 -12.33
CA ILE A 308 3.44 -2.74 -12.53
C ILE A 308 3.88 -3.26 -13.90
N ALA A 309 3.47 -4.48 -14.26
CA ALA A 309 3.83 -5.06 -15.54
C ALA A 309 3.28 -4.26 -16.72
N MET A 310 2.02 -3.80 -16.63
CA MET A 310 1.39 -2.97 -17.65
C MET A 310 2.09 -1.62 -17.80
N TYR A 311 2.32 -0.89 -16.71
CA TYR A 311 2.96 0.43 -16.74
C TYR A 311 4.42 0.34 -17.20
N ALA A 312 5.18 -0.64 -16.70
CA ALA A 312 6.56 -0.84 -17.13
C ALA A 312 6.64 -1.19 -18.62
N THR A 313 5.72 -2.03 -19.12
CA THR A 313 5.63 -2.38 -20.55
C THR A 313 5.22 -1.20 -21.42
N LEU A 314 4.27 -0.37 -20.99
CA LEU A 314 3.88 0.81 -21.76
C LEU A 314 4.98 1.86 -21.83
N ALA A 315 5.75 1.97 -20.75
CA ALA A 315 6.83 2.93 -20.65
C ALA A 315 8.13 2.44 -21.33
N SER A 316 8.35 1.13 -21.42
CA SER A 316 9.40 0.51 -22.24
C SER A 316 8.85 0.18 -23.63
N ARG A 317 9.13 1.01 -24.63
CA ARG A 317 8.70 0.76 -26.04
C ARG A 317 9.30 -0.50 -26.65
N ASP A 318 10.32 -1.01 -26.01
CA ASP A 318 10.98 -2.24 -26.36
C ASP A 318 10.18 -3.36 -25.71
N VAL A 319 8.90 -3.58 -26.03
CA VAL A 319 8.16 -4.79 -25.66
C VAL A 319 7.38 -5.29 -26.87
N GLY A 320 7.73 -6.48 -27.35
CA GLY A 320 7.06 -7.12 -28.48
C GLY A 320 5.57 -7.32 -28.22
N ARG A 321 4.74 -6.95 -29.21
CA ARG A 321 3.27 -6.86 -29.13
C ARG A 321 2.52 -8.15 -28.73
N GLU A 322 3.20 -9.29 -28.64
CA GLU A 322 2.59 -10.63 -28.44
C GLU A 322 2.80 -11.25 -27.03
N GLY A 323 3.51 -10.60 -26.09
CA GLY A 323 4.02 -11.28 -24.88
C GLY A 323 3.46 -10.90 -23.49
N SER A 324 2.61 -9.89 -23.35
CA SER A 324 2.19 -9.43 -22.00
C SER A 324 1.10 -10.33 -21.40
N LEU A 325 1.48 -11.32 -20.58
CA LEU A 325 0.55 -12.09 -19.75
C LEU A 325 0.32 -11.35 -18.42
N SER A 326 -0.76 -10.56 -18.35
CA SER A 326 -1.24 -10.01 -17.08
C SER A 326 -2.26 -10.94 -16.45
N SER A 327 -2.02 -11.38 -15.21
CA SER A 327 -3.04 -12.10 -14.45
C SER A 327 -4.00 -11.10 -13.82
N SER A 328 -5.25 -11.08 -14.28
CA SER A 328 -6.36 -10.38 -13.61
C SER A 328 -7.43 -11.33 -13.07
N ARG A 329 -7.27 -12.65 -13.24
CA ARG A 329 -8.34 -13.62 -12.94
C ARG A 329 -7.93 -14.87 -12.17
N ASP A 330 -6.66 -15.13 -11.96
CA ASP A 330 -6.25 -16.33 -11.22
C ASP A 330 -5.02 -16.00 -10.37
N GLY A 331 -4.99 -16.38 -9.09
CA GLY A 331 -4.06 -15.91 -8.06
C GLY A 331 -2.56 -16.24 -8.25
N SER A 332 -2.12 -16.40 -9.49
CA SER A 332 -0.77 -16.65 -9.95
C SER A 332 -0.01 -15.34 -10.17
N ARG A 333 1.26 -15.31 -9.74
CA ARG A 333 2.23 -14.22 -9.93
C ARG A 333 2.26 -13.70 -11.38
N THR A 334 2.33 -12.39 -11.57
CA THR A 334 2.45 -11.78 -12.91
C THR A 334 3.84 -12.02 -13.51
N MET A 335 3.90 -12.53 -14.75
CA MET A 335 5.14 -12.72 -15.52
C MET A 335 5.01 -12.03 -16.87
N ALA A 336 5.97 -11.17 -17.22
CA ALA A 336 6.13 -10.69 -18.59
C ALA A 336 7.03 -11.70 -19.32
N ILE A 337 6.48 -12.38 -20.32
CA ILE A 337 7.23 -13.32 -21.17
C ILE A 337 7.50 -12.63 -22.49
N TRP A 338 8.71 -12.79 -23.01
CA TRP A 338 9.08 -12.29 -24.32
C TRP A 338 9.37 -13.39 -25.32
N SER A 339 9.02 -13.13 -26.56
CA SER A 339 9.58 -13.81 -27.73
C SER A 339 9.64 -12.79 -28.86
N LEU A 340 10.85 -12.39 -29.26
CA LEU A 340 11.06 -11.73 -30.54
C LEU A 340 11.16 -12.83 -31.60
N TRP A 341 10.07 -13.11 -32.29
CA TRP A 341 10.11 -13.88 -33.53
C TRP A 341 9.91 -12.90 -34.68
N TRP A 342 11.01 -12.28 -35.14
CA TRP A 342 11.02 -11.71 -36.48
C TRP A 342 11.49 -12.82 -37.42
N PRO A 343 10.64 -13.39 -38.30
CA PRO A 343 11.16 -14.25 -39.34
C PRO A 343 12.03 -13.36 -40.22
N ARG A 344 13.35 -13.57 -40.14
CA ARG A 344 14.27 -13.09 -41.17
C ARG A 344 13.88 -13.83 -42.45
N VAL A 345 12.97 -13.25 -43.23
CA VAL A 345 12.57 -13.77 -44.54
C VAL A 345 13.84 -13.82 -45.39
N PRO A 346 14.36 -15.00 -45.77
CA PRO A 346 15.48 -15.09 -46.68
C PRO A 346 14.89 -15.03 -48.10
N GLY A 347 14.95 -13.87 -48.77
CA GLY A 347 14.45 -13.79 -50.14
C GLY A 347 14.49 -12.42 -50.80
N ARG A 348 15.59 -12.18 -51.54
CA ARG A 348 15.73 -11.36 -52.77
C ARG A 348 14.78 -10.16 -52.98
N ILE A 349 15.38 -8.97 -53.10
CA ILE A 349 15.26 -8.16 -54.34
C ILE A 349 16.65 -7.67 -54.72
N SER A 350 17.18 -8.24 -55.80
CA SER A 350 18.23 -7.61 -56.58
C SER A 350 17.66 -6.40 -57.33
N SER A 351 18.21 -5.22 -57.13
CA SER A 351 18.10 -4.14 -58.11
C SER A 351 19.50 -3.68 -58.48
N ARG A 352 20.06 -4.34 -59.51
CA ARG A 352 20.97 -3.67 -60.44
C ARG A 352 20.17 -2.61 -61.20
N ARG A 353 20.73 -1.41 -61.29
CA ARG A 353 20.69 -0.39 -62.37
C ARG A 353 21.03 0.95 -61.71
N ALA A 354 21.92 1.79 -62.22
CA ALA A 354 22.76 1.78 -63.41
C ALA A 354 24.03 2.59 -63.08
#